data_AF-A0AAP0QIC1-F1
#
_entry.id   AF-A0AAP0QIC1-F1
#
_cell.length_a   1.000
_cell.length_b   1.000
_cell.length_c   1.000
_cell.angle_alpha   90.00
_cell.angle_beta   90.00
_cell.angle_gamma   90.00
#
_symmetry.space_group_name_H-M   'P 1'
#
loop_
_entity.id
_entity.type
_entity.pdbx_description
1 polymer ?
#
loop_
_entity_poly.entity_id
_entity_poly.type
_entity_poly.pdbx_seq_one_letter_code
_entity_poly.pdbx_strand_id
1 'polypeptide(L)'
;MSLDGSRKKSDRATKIISEASDLILSAYFSLITEDMACDQRKLIGFKSDYFFLRYADPGVLKDLNRMDFGLFGRSWAPIVSWAVLFVPRANEDAWRGDLPPAAANNMDAEVSFDVVASGYTNGYRPIDKNRPIHGLRTMVQLDELYKDRHVQEGGSLVLQINLIEVPHGNVLDSDHTFDGKVYWHLYSN
;
A
#
# COMPACT_ATOMS: atom_id res chain seq x y z
N MET A 1 -8.13 -38.52 -33.59
CA MET A 1 -7.89 -38.35 -32.13
C MET A 1 -8.38 -36.96 -31.73
N SER A 2 -9.28 -36.88 -30.75
CA SER A 2 -10.04 -35.66 -30.43
C SER A 2 -9.23 -34.68 -29.57
N LEU A 3 -8.79 -33.57 -30.17
CA LEU A 3 -8.15 -32.42 -29.50
C LEU A 3 -9.16 -31.49 -28.79
N ASP A 4 -10.46 -31.75 -28.94
CA ASP A 4 -11.54 -30.87 -28.47
C ASP A 4 -11.89 -31.09 -26.98
N GLY A 5 -11.66 -32.32 -26.47
CA GLY A 5 -11.94 -32.67 -25.07
C GLY A 5 -10.93 -32.12 -24.06
N SER A 6 -9.67 -31.92 -24.46
CA SER A 6 -8.60 -31.36 -23.63
C SER A 6 -8.72 -29.84 -23.48
N ARG A 7 -9.09 -29.14 -24.56
CA ARG A 7 -9.33 -27.68 -24.57
C ARG A 7 -10.49 -27.30 -23.65
N LYS A 8 -11.63 -27.97 -23.76
CA LYS A 8 -12.81 -27.73 -22.88
C LYS A 8 -12.52 -27.99 -21.39
N LYS A 9 -11.67 -28.98 -21.07
CA LYS A 9 -11.24 -29.24 -19.68
C LYS A 9 -10.31 -28.15 -19.16
N SER A 10 -9.39 -27.67 -20.00
CA SER A 10 -8.50 -26.55 -19.70
C SER A 10 -9.30 -25.27 -19.44
N ASP A 11 -10.20 -24.89 -20.34
CA ASP A 11 -10.99 -23.67 -20.23
C ASP A 11 -11.90 -23.68 -18.99
N ARG A 12 -12.46 -24.85 -18.66
CA ARG A 12 -13.25 -25.04 -17.44
C ARG A 12 -12.39 -24.93 -16.18
N ALA A 13 -11.16 -25.48 -16.19
CA ALA A 13 -10.24 -25.37 -15.06
C ALA A 13 -9.78 -23.92 -14.84
N THR A 14 -9.44 -23.20 -15.91
CA THR A 14 -9.07 -21.77 -15.84
C THR A 14 -10.21 -20.93 -15.30
N LYS A 15 -11.44 -21.17 -15.77
CA LYS A 15 -12.64 -20.48 -15.27
C LYS A 15 -12.88 -20.72 -13.78
N ILE A 16 -12.75 -21.97 -13.32
CA ILE A 16 -12.90 -22.32 -11.89
C ILE A 16 -11.82 -21.62 -11.05
N ILE A 17 -10.58 -21.55 -11.53
CA ILE A 17 -9.48 -20.86 -10.81
C ILE A 17 -9.73 -19.35 -10.75
N SER A 18 -10.22 -18.73 -11.83
CA SER A 18 -10.57 -17.31 -11.84
C SER A 18 -11.73 -17.01 -10.90
N GLU A 19 -12.80 -17.82 -10.92
CA GLU A 19 -13.95 -17.67 -10.02
C GLU A 19 -13.57 -17.87 -8.56
N ALA A 20 -12.73 -18.87 -8.27
CA ALA A 20 -12.21 -19.10 -6.93
C ALA A 20 -11.32 -17.95 -6.45
N SER A 21 -10.49 -17.38 -7.33
CA SER A 21 -9.66 -16.21 -7.02
C SER A 21 -10.53 -14.99 -6.71
N ASP A 22 -11.58 -14.75 -7.49
CA ASP A 22 -12.50 -13.64 -7.27
C ASP A 22 -13.35 -13.83 -6.00
N LEU A 23 -13.71 -15.06 -5.66
CA LEU A 23 -14.36 -15.40 -4.39
C LEU A 23 -13.42 -15.22 -3.19
N ILE A 24 -12.17 -15.68 -3.28
CA ILE A 24 -11.16 -15.50 -2.22
C ILE A 24 -10.88 -14.01 -2.01
N LEU A 25 -10.70 -13.27 -3.10
CA LEU A 25 -10.51 -11.83 -3.05
C LEU A 25 -11.74 -11.14 -2.47
N SER A 26 -12.95 -11.47 -2.93
CA SER A 26 -14.20 -10.92 -2.41
C SER A 26 -14.40 -11.22 -0.93
N ALA A 27 -14.11 -12.45 -0.48
CA ALA A 27 -14.20 -12.83 0.92
C ALA A 27 -13.16 -12.08 1.77
N TYR A 28 -11.93 -11.96 1.26
CA TYR A 28 -10.88 -11.14 1.89
C TYR A 28 -11.30 -9.66 1.98
N PHE A 29 -11.95 -9.12 0.93
CA PHE A 29 -12.51 -7.77 0.92
C PHE A 29 -13.64 -7.59 1.93
N SER A 30 -14.56 -8.55 2.04
CA SER A 30 -15.68 -8.51 2.98
C SER A 30 -15.21 -8.59 4.43
N LEU A 31 -14.22 -9.44 4.72
CA LEU A 31 -13.59 -9.56 6.04
C LEU A 31 -12.89 -8.27 6.50
N ILE A 32 -12.36 -7.46 5.56
CA ILE A 32 -11.76 -6.17 5.89
C ILE A 32 -12.83 -5.10 6.19
N THR A 33 -14.01 -5.20 5.58
CA THR A 33 -15.06 -4.18 5.73
C THR A 33 -15.97 -4.34 6.95
N GLU A 34 -16.10 -5.55 7.51
CA GLU A 34 -17.12 -5.80 8.55
C GLU A 34 -16.66 -5.56 9.99
N ASP A 35 -15.35 -5.51 10.29
CA ASP A 35 -14.90 -5.64 11.69
C ASP A 35 -14.02 -4.51 12.25
N MET A 36 -13.80 -3.41 11.51
CA MET A 36 -12.90 -2.36 11.97
C MET A 36 -13.41 -0.97 11.64
N ALA A 37 -13.53 -0.10 12.65
CA ALA A 37 -13.61 1.36 12.48
C ALA A 37 -12.28 1.87 11.91
N CYS A 38 -12.01 1.50 10.66
CA CYS A 38 -10.73 1.64 9.98
C CYS A 38 -10.83 2.76 8.96
N ASP A 39 -9.87 3.68 8.99
CA ASP A 39 -9.74 4.71 7.97
C ASP A 39 -9.36 4.04 6.65
N GLN A 40 -10.00 4.44 5.57
CA GLN A 40 -9.74 3.89 4.24
C GLN A 40 -9.77 4.98 3.17
N ARG A 41 -8.97 4.77 2.12
CA ARG A 41 -8.94 5.62 0.94
C ARG A 41 -8.96 4.79 -0.33
N LYS A 42 -9.87 5.13 -1.24
CA LYS A 42 -9.88 4.57 -2.60
C LYS A 42 -8.87 5.34 -3.45
N LEU A 43 -8.03 4.61 -4.18
CA LEU A 43 -7.05 5.13 -5.13
C LEU A 43 -7.52 4.79 -6.54
N ILE A 44 -7.58 5.80 -7.42
CA ILE A 44 -7.94 5.67 -8.83
C ILE A 44 -6.88 6.40 -9.64
N GLY A 45 -6.22 5.71 -10.57
CA GLY A 45 -5.16 6.27 -11.39
C GLY A 45 -3.96 6.76 -10.57
N PHE A 46 -3.72 6.19 -9.38
CA PHE A 46 -2.69 6.69 -8.47
C PHE A 46 -1.30 6.44 -9.03
N LYS A 47 -0.45 7.47 -9.04
CA LYS A 47 0.96 7.39 -9.41
C LYS A 47 1.82 7.42 -8.16
N SER A 48 3.09 7.03 -8.25
CA SER A 48 4.03 7.13 -7.12
C SER A 48 3.95 8.50 -6.45
N ASP A 49 3.43 8.54 -5.22
CA ASP A 49 3.19 9.76 -4.47
C ASP A 49 3.02 9.46 -2.97
N TYR A 50 2.88 10.51 -2.18
CA TYR A 50 2.52 10.48 -0.77
C TYR A 50 1.04 10.78 -0.57
N PHE A 51 0.49 10.29 0.54
CA PHE A 51 -0.74 10.82 1.08
C PHE A 51 -0.76 10.83 2.60
N PHE A 52 -1.47 11.83 3.13
CA PHE A 52 -1.68 12.02 4.55
C PHE A 52 -2.53 10.89 5.16
N LEU A 53 -2.08 10.37 6.30
CA LEU A 53 -2.86 9.44 7.11
C LEU A 53 -3.49 10.15 8.30
N ARG A 54 -2.68 10.89 9.08
CA ARG A 54 -3.14 11.52 10.32
C ARG A 54 -2.13 12.55 10.85
N TYR A 55 -2.65 13.61 11.46
CA TYR A 55 -1.90 14.46 12.38
C TYR A 55 -2.09 13.98 13.81
N ALA A 56 -1.02 13.95 14.59
CA ALA A 56 -1.09 13.58 16.00
C ALA A 56 -0.23 14.52 16.84
N ASP A 57 -0.88 15.09 17.87
CA ASP A 57 -0.23 15.88 18.92
C ASP A 57 0.74 14.99 19.73
N PRO A 58 1.73 15.58 20.43
CA PRO A 58 2.68 14.83 21.26
C PRO A 58 2.04 13.86 22.25
N GLY A 59 0.90 14.25 22.85
CA GLY A 59 0.17 13.40 23.80
C GLY A 59 -0.42 12.17 23.12
N VAL A 60 -1.04 12.35 21.96
CA VAL A 60 -1.64 11.26 21.18
C VAL A 60 -0.56 10.31 20.64
N LEU A 61 0.55 10.86 20.11
CA LEU A 61 1.67 10.06 19.61
C LEU A 61 2.26 9.14 20.68
N LYS A 62 2.34 9.62 21.94
CA LYS A 62 2.82 8.83 23.08
C LYS A 62 1.89 7.69 23.49
N ASP A 63 0.68 7.65 22.97
CA ASP A 63 -0.25 6.57 23.28
C ASP A 63 -0.37 5.58 22.11
N LEU A 64 0.03 5.95 20.89
CA LEU A 64 -0.09 5.12 19.68
C LEU A 64 0.94 3.98 19.63
N ASN A 65 0.52 2.71 19.74
CA ASN A 65 1.46 1.58 19.84
C ASN A 65 1.65 0.80 18.53
N ARG A 66 0.61 0.67 17.71
CA ARG A 66 0.62 -0.15 16.51
C ARG A 66 -0.34 0.40 15.46
N MET A 67 -0.08 0.06 14.22
CA MET A 67 -0.94 0.33 13.08
C MET A 67 -1.25 -0.96 12.34
N ASP A 68 -2.52 -1.29 12.14
CA ASP A 68 -2.92 -2.26 11.12
C ASP A 68 -2.95 -1.51 9.78
N PHE A 69 -2.13 -1.94 8.84
CA PHE A 69 -1.97 -1.32 7.54
C PHE A 69 -2.22 -2.33 6.45
N GLY A 70 -2.94 -1.93 5.41
CA GLY A 70 -2.95 -2.72 4.20
C GLY A 70 -3.24 -1.94 2.94
N LEU A 71 -2.74 -2.52 1.86
CA LEU A 71 -2.80 -1.99 0.51
C LEU A 71 -3.25 -3.12 -0.40
N PHE A 72 -4.33 -2.87 -1.15
CA PHE A 72 -4.86 -3.83 -2.10
C PHE A 72 -5.28 -3.14 -3.38
N GLY A 73 -4.85 -3.65 -4.53
CA GLY A 73 -5.27 -3.10 -5.81
C GLY A 73 -4.63 -3.79 -7.00
N ARG A 74 -4.62 -3.08 -8.12
CA ARG A 74 -4.03 -3.53 -9.37
C ARG A 74 -3.13 -2.46 -9.96
N SER A 75 -1.97 -2.87 -10.45
CA SER A 75 -1.03 -2.00 -11.15
C SER A 75 -0.30 -2.79 -12.22
N TRP A 76 0.14 -2.09 -13.26
CA TRP A 76 1.09 -2.65 -14.23
C TRP A 76 2.54 -2.65 -13.72
N ALA A 77 2.82 -1.89 -12.66
CA ALA A 77 4.12 -1.92 -12.03
C ALA A 77 4.36 -3.32 -11.41
N PRO A 78 5.47 -3.99 -11.74
CA PRO A 78 5.77 -5.32 -11.19
C PRO A 78 5.90 -5.32 -9.67
N ILE A 79 6.34 -4.20 -9.09
CA ILE A 79 6.54 -4.03 -7.65
C ILE A 79 5.83 -2.76 -7.21
N VAL A 80 5.09 -2.87 -6.10
CA VAL A 80 4.57 -1.72 -5.35
C VAL A 80 5.25 -1.71 -4.00
N SER A 81 6.05 -0.69 -3.72
CA SER A 81 6.63 -0.47 -2.39
C SER A 81 5.85 0.58 -1.62
N TRP A 82 5.98 0.53 -0.30
CA TRP A 82 5.34 1.46 0.62
C TRP A 82 6.27 1.79 1.78
N ALA A 83 6.13 3.01 2.31
CA ALA A 83 6.80 3.43 3.53
C ALA A 83 5.86 4.32 4.35
N VAL A 84 5.75 4.03 5.63
CA VAL A 84 5.07 4.87 6.62
C VAL A 84 6.12 5.79 7.22
N LEU A 85 5.91 7.09 7.06
CA LEU A 85 6.83 8.14 7.47
C LEU A 85 6.19 8.97 8.56
N PHE A 86 7.01 9.38 9.53
CA PHE A 86 6.65 10.42 10.46
C PHE A 86 7.38 11.71 10.10
N VAL A 87 6.59 12.76 9.87
CA VAL A 87 7.07 14.12 9.57
C VAL A 87 6.88 14.96 10.82
N PRO A 88 7.94 15.24 11.59
CA PRO A 88 7.83 15.97 12.84
C PRO A 88 7.47 17.43 12.60
N ARG A 89 6.72 18.04 13.53
CA ARG A 89 6.23 19.45 13.49
C ARG A 89 5.32 19.81 12.32
N ALA A 90 5.14 18.93 11.36
CA ALA A 90 4.22 19.15 10.24
C ALA A 90 2.76 18.97 10.68
N ASN A 91 1.95 19.99 10.44
CA ASN A 91 0.51 19.92 10.58
C ASN A 91 -0.16 19.33 9.31
N GLU A 92 -1.46 19.10 9.40
CA GLU A 92 -2.28 18.52 8.31
C GLU A 92 -2.23 19.33 6.99
N ASP A 93 -1.97 20.62 7.05
CA ASP A 93 -1.93 21.48 5.85
C ASP A 93 -0.52 21.61 5.23
N ALA A 94 0.54 21.27 5.97
CA ALA A 94 1.93 21.55 5.57
C ALA A 94 2.84 20.32 5.46
N TRP A 95 2.34 19.10 5.75
CA TRP A 95 3.14 17.86 5.75
C TRP A 95 3.88 17.55 4.45
N ARG A 96 3.41 18.08 3.31
CA ARG A 96 4.02 17.84 2.00
C ARG A 96 5.20 18.76 1.71
N GLY A 97 5.33 19.88 2.41
CA GLY A 97 6.28 20.95 2.08
C GLY A 97 7.74 20.50 2.08
N ASP A 98 8.09 19.59 2.99
CA ASP A 98 9.47 19.15 3.18
C ASP A 98 9.78 17.79 2.54
N LEU A 99 8.77 17.08 2.02
CA LEU A 99 8.94 15.72 1.50
C LEU A 99 9.68 15.72 0.14
N PRO A 100 10.65 14.81 -0.07
CA PRO A 100 11.31 14.66 -1.36
C PRO A 100 10.29 14.17 -2.40
N PRO A 101 10.62 14.22 -3.70
CA PRO A 101 9.78 13.62 -4.73
C PRO A 101 9.58 12.11 -4.46
N ALA A 102 8.35 11.62 -4.54
CA ALA A 102 8.03 10.22 -4.21
C ALA A 102 8.78 9.19 -5.07
N ALA A 103 9.16 9.54 -6.30
CA ALA A 103 9.94 8.68 -7.18
C ALA A 103 11.43 8.59 -6.84
N ALA A 104 11.92 9.35 -5.85
CA ALA A 104 13.29 9.23 -5.37
C ALA A 104 13.41 7.98 -4.49
N ASN A 105 14.09 6.94 -4.98
CA ASN A 105 14.54 5.81 -4.15
C ASN A 105 15.55 6.23 -3.06
N ASN A 106 15.95 7.50 -3.05
CA ASN A 106 16.86 8.08 -2.08
C ASN A 106 16.05 9.11 -1.29
N MET A 107 15.59 8.72 -0.10
CA MET A 107 15.31 9.73 0.92
C MET A 107 16.65 10.26 1.38
N ASP A 108 16.92 11.53 1.10
CA ASP A 108 18.14 12.21 1.52
C ASP A 108 18.21 12.20 3.05
N ALA A 109 19.33 11.77 3.62
CA ALA A 109 19.49 11.60 5.07
C ALA A 109 19.44 12.93 5.85
N GLU A 110 19.50 14.06 5.14
CA GLU A 110 19.46 15.40 5.73
C GLU A 110 18.06 15.89 6.09
N VAL A 111 17.00 15.26 5.57
CA VAL A 111 15.63 15.58 5.96
C VAL A 111 15.20 14.57 7.02
N SER A 112 15.01 15.03 8.27
CA SER A 112 14.74 14.19 9.44
C SER A 112 13.37 13.52 9.37
N PHE A 113 13.23 12.52 8.52
CA PHE A 113 12.06 11.65 8.45
C PHE A 113 12.38 10.34 9.14
N ASP A 114 11.56 10.00 10.11
CA ASP A 114 11.66 8.69 10.75
C ASP A 114 10.79 7.72 9.93
N VAL A 115 11.46 6.84 9.19
CA VAL A 115 10.80 5.73 8.50
C VAL A 115 10.35 4.74 9.57
N VAL A 116 9.06 4.70 9.83
CA VAL A 116 8.48 3.86 10.88
C VAL A 116 8.38 2.41 10.43
N ALA A 117 8.01 2.21 9.17
CA ALA A 117 7.98 0.90 8.54
C ALA A 117 8.03 1.05 7.03
N SER A 118 8.51 0.01 6.36
CA SER A 118 8.46 -0.08 4.91
C SER A 118 8.32 -1.53 4.46
N GLY A 119 7.91 -1.71 3.22
CA GLY A 119 7.81 -3.01 2.60
C GLY A 119 7.45 -2.92 1.13
N TYR A 120 7.18 -4.07 0.52
CA TYR A 120 6.76 -4.13 -0.87
C TYR A 120 5.92 -5.38 -1.16
N THR A 121 5.23 -5.35 -2.30
CA THR A 121 4.48 -6.48 -2.84
C THR A 121 4.78 -6.66 -4.32
N ASN A 122 5.04 -7.90 -4.70
CA ASN A 122 5.19 -8.30 -6.10
C ASN A 122 3.82 -8.59 -6.69
N GLY A 123 3.55 -8.07 -7.88
CA GLY A 123 2.28 -8.26 -8.56
C GLY A 123 2.04 -9.72 -8.91
N TYR A 124 0.92 -10.29 -8.46
CA TYR A 124 0.44 -11.59 -8.91
C TYR A 124 -0.44 -11.40 -10.15
N ARG A 125 -0.09 -12.03 -11.27
CA ARG A 125 -0.88 -11.92 -12.52
C ARG A 125 -1.68 -13.21 -12.78
N PRO A 126 -3.01 -13.20 -12.57
CA PRO A 126 -3.87 -14.27 -13.04
C PRO A 126 -3.85 -14.33 -14.58
N ILE A 127 -4.01 -15.53 -15.15
CA ILE A 127 -3.94 -15.80 -16.60
C ILE A 127 -4.96 -14.95 -17.40
N ASP A 128 -6.10 -14.61 -16.81
CA ASP A 128 -7.23 -13.95 -17.49
C ASP A 128 -7.40 -12.45 -17.19
N LYS A 129 -6.44 -11.79 -16.51
CA LYS A 129 -6.59 -10.37 -16.11
C LYS A 129 -5.55 -9.42 -16.69
N ASN A 130 -6.06 -8.22 -17.02
CA ASN A 130 -5.29 -7.15 -17.66
C ASN A 130 -4.33 -6.43 -16.72
N ARG A 131 -4.39 -6.55 -15.38
CA ARG A 131 -3.38 -5.95 -14.49
C ARG A 131 -3.06 -6.90 -13.33
N PRO A 132 -1.77 -7.09 -12.98
CA PRO A 132 -1.37 -7.77 -11.76
C PRO A 132 -2.09 -7.24 -10.52
N ILE A 133 -2.39 -8.15 -9.60
CA ILE A 133 -2.99 -7.87 -8.29
C ILE A 133 -1.87 -7.73 -7.28
N HIS A 134 -1.95 -6.66 -6.49
CA HIS A 134 -1.06 -6.37 -5.38
C HIS A 134 -1.87 -6.39 -4.11
N GLY A 135 -1.38 -7.10 -3.10
CA GLY A 135 -2.05 -7.23 -1.82
C GLY A 135 -1.04 -7.40 -0.71
N LEU A 136 -1.20 -6.59 0.34
CA LEU A 136 -0.52 -6.77 1.60
C LEU A 136 -1.40 -6.29 2.76
N ARG A 137 -1.26 -6.95 3.90
CA ARG A 137 -1.75 -6.50 5.20
C ARG A 137 -0.66 -6.80 6.21
N THR A 138 -0.34 -5.85 7.06
CA THR A 138 0.69 -6.01 8.06
C THR A 138 0.37 -5.20 9.31
N MET A 139 0.83 -5.71 10.45
CA MET A 139 0.88 -4.93 11.69
C MET A 139 2.22 -4.21 11.74
N VAL A 140 2.18 -2.89 11.78
CA VAL A 140 3.34 -2.02 11.99
C VAL A 140 3.43 -1.70 13.48
N GLN A 141 4.57 -1.98 14.10
CA GLN A 141 4.86 -1.48 15.44
C GLN A 141 5.29 -0.02 15.33
N LEU A 142 4.76 0.82 16.21
CA LEU A 142 5.08 2.26 16.27
C LEU A 142 6.04 2.58 17.42
N ASP A 143 6.58 1.55 18.07
CA ASP A 143 7.49 1.64 19.22
C ASP A 143 8.79 2.40 18.91
N GLU A 144 9.25 2.40 17.65
CA GLU A 144 10.39 3.21 17.21
C GLU A 144 10.09 4.71 17.14
N LEU A 145 8.83 5.15 16.95
CA LEU A 145 8.48 6.58 17.04
C LEU A 145 8.87 7.15 18.40
N TYR A 146 8.65 6.38 19.47
CA TYR A 146 8.87 6.80 20.86
C TYR A 146 10.31 7.11 21.23
N LYS A 147 11.26 6.50 20.53
CA LYS A 147 12.69 6.64 20.86
C LYS A 147 13.24 7.96 20.32
N ASP A 148 12.54 8.59 19.40
CA ASP A 148 13.00 9.82 18.79
C ASP A 148 12.63 11.06 19.61
N ARG A 149 13.51 12.05 19.62
CA ARG A 149 13.30 13.34 20.32
C ARG A 149 12.09 14.09 19.76
N HIS A 150 11.67 13.71 18.55
CA HIS A 150 10.63 14.31 17.73
C HIS A 150 9.20 14.05 18.21
N VAL A 151 8.94 13.05 19.08
CA VAL A 151 7.59 12.80 19.64
C VAL A 151 7.09 13.98 20.46
N GLN A 152 7.98 14.75 21.09
CA GLN A 152 7.60 15.91 21.90
C GLN A 152 7.03 17.06 21.06
N GLU A 153 7.25 17.05 19.75
CA GLU A 153 6.90 18.14 18.85
C GLU A 153 5.57 17.89 18.10
N GLY A 154 5.04 16.67 18.16
CA GLY A 154 3.89 16.28 17.34
C GLY A 154 4.29 16.13 15.88
N GLY A 155 3.35 15.73 15.04
CA GLY A 155 3.63 15.65 13.61
C GLY A 155 2.59 14.90 12.82
N SER A 156 2.93 14.68 11.56
CA SER A 156 2.07 14.02 10.58
C SER A 156 2.60 12.64 10.23
N LEU A 157 1.71 11.65 10.28
CA LEU A 157 1.94 10.33 9.71
C LEU A 157 1.50 10.34 8.25
N VAL A 158 2.41 9.93 7.37
CA VAL A 158 2.25 9.98 5.92
C VAL A 158 2.59 8.61 5.34
N LEU A 159 1.87 8.19 4.29
CA LEU A 159 2.23 7.01 3.51
C LEU A 159 2.83 7.43 2.18
N GLN A 160 4.02 6.91 1.88
CA GLN A 160 4.57 6.87 0.53
C GLN A 160 4.18 5.56 -0.14
N ILE A 161 3.74 5.63 -1.40
CA ILE A 161 3.59 4.45 -2.27
C ILE A 161 4.41 4.70 -3.53
N ASN A 162 5.29 3.77 -3.88
CA ASN A 162 6.06 3.83 -5.11
C ASN A 162 5.72 2.65 -6.02
N LEU A 163 5.43 2.98 -7.28
CA LEU A 163 5.22 2.03 -8.37
C LEU A 163 6.56 1.88 -9.10
N ILE A 164 7.20 0.72 -8.93
CA ILE A 164 8.57 0.49 -9.40
C ILE A 164 8.54 -0.26 -10.72
N GLU A 165 9.15 0.33 -11.74
CA GLU A 165 9.37 -0.30 -13.04
C GLU A 165 10.59 -1.23 -13.02
N VAL A 166 10.51 -2.35 -13.74
CA VAL A 166 11.67 -3.20 -14.01
C VAL A 166 12.12 -2.92 -15.44
N PRO A 167 13.37 -2.48 -15.69
CA PRO A 167 13.84 -1.99 -17.00
C PRO A 167 13.85 -3.02 -18.16
N HIS A 168 13.37 -4.24 -17.96
CA HIS A 168 13.54 -5.35 -18.90
C HIS A 168 12.21 -6.07 -19.17
N GLY A 169 11.51 -5.60 -20.19
CA GLY A 169 10.35 -6.26 -20.77
C GLY A 169 9.59 -5.29 -21.66
N ASN A 170 9.04 -5.75 -22.78
CA ASN A 170 8.21 -4.92 -23.66
C ASN A 170 6.98 -4.42 -22.89
N VAL A 171 7.08 -3.26 -22.25
CA VAL A 171 5.95 -2.56 -21.61
C VAL A 171 5.26 -1.79 -22.73
N LEU A 172 4.36 -2.48 -23.43
CA LEU A 172 3.37 -1.84 -24.30
C LEU A 172 2.47 -0.97 -23.41
N ASP A 173 2.73 0.33 -23.42
CA ASP A 173 1.77 1.39 -23.07
C ASP A 173 1.10 1.24 -21.69
N SER A 174 1.90 0.99 -20.64
CA SER A 174 1.36 0.93 -19.29
C SER A 174 1.37 2.32 -18.67
N ASP A 175 0.19 2.80 -18.27
CA ASP A 175 -0.05 4.08 -17.62
C ASP A 175 0.60 4.22 -16.23
N HIS A 176 1.33 3.21 -15.76
CA HIS A 176 2.00 3.10 -14.46
C HIS A 176 1.16 3.69 -13.32
N THR A 177 -0.12 3.29 -13.29
CA THR A 177 -1.06 3.66 -12.25
C THR A 177 -1.42 2.47 -11.36
N PHE A 178 -1.86 2.78 -10.14
CA PHE A 178 -2.44 1.85 -9.20
C PHE A 178 -3.92 2.22 -8.97
N ASP A 179 -4.79 1.24 -9.16
CA ASP A 179 -6.21 1.32 -8.81
C ASP A 179 -6.50 0.37 -7.65
N GLY A 180 -7.02 0.89 -6.54
CA GLY A 180 -7.23 0.06 -5.36
C GLY A 180 -7.76 0.78 -4.14
N LYS A 181 -7.44 0.22 -2.99
CA LYS A 181 -7.76 0.76 -1.68
C LYS A 181 -6.54 0.63 -0.78
N VAL A 182 -6.39 1.63 0.08
CA VAL A 182 -5.48 1.59 1.22
C VAL A 182 -6.32 1.76 2.47
N TYR A 183 -5.96 1.06 3.53
CA TYR A 183 -6.62 1.16 4.82
C TYR A 183 -5.58 1.17 5.93
N TRP A 184 -5.92 1.86 7.00
CA TRP A 184 -5.11 1.91 8.20
C TRP A 184 -6.00 2.04 9.44
N HIS A 185 -5.54 1.45 10.53
CA HIS A 185 -6.14 1.67 11.84
C HIS A 185 -5.04 1.81 12.86
N LEU A 186 -5.09 2.90 13.62
CA LEU A 186 -4.13 3.23 14.66
C LEU A 186 -4.70 2.78 16.01
N TYR A 187 -3.92 2.02 16.76
CA TYR A 187 -4.30 1.63 18.11
C TYR A 187 -3.44 2.39 19.12
N SER A 188 -4.06 2.66 20.26
CA SER A 188 -3.38 3.18 21.44
C SER A 188 -3.16 2.08 22.49
N ASN A 189 -2.24 2.31 23.42
CA ASN A 189 -2.09 1.52 24.64
C ASN A 189 -3.27 1.68 25.61
#